data_AF-G9BNN4-F1
#
_entry.id   AF-G9BNN4-F1
#
_cell.length_a   1.000
_cell.length_b   1.000
_cell.length_c   1.000
_cell.angle_alpha   90.00
_cell.angle_beta   90.00
_cell.angle_gamma   90.00
#
_symmetry.space_group_name_H-M   'P 1'
#
loop_
_entity.id
_entity.type
_entity.pdbx_description
1 polymer ?
#
loop_
_entity_poly.entity_id
_entity_poly.type
_entity_poly.pdbx_seq_one_letter_code
_entity_poly.pdbx_strand_id
1 'polypeptide(L)'
;NFDEFFNLHRTTKSKLEDIRLEQEKEAEKMIRLHFQMEQIIYCQDQVYRGALQKVREKEAEEEKNMIKTSVFASSQALQNSSMAEIFQHLNAYRQEAHNRISSHIPLIIQYFILKMFAEQLQKGMLQLLQDKDSCSWLLKERNDTSEKRK
;
A
#
# COMPACT_ATOMS: atom_id res chain seq x y z
N ASN A 1 15.65 -24.37 -1.03
CA ASN A 1 14.75 -25.37 -1.62
C ASN A 1 14.78 -26.62 -0.74
N PHE A 2 13.63 -27.18 -0.38
CA PHE A 2 13.52 -28.36 0.50
C PHE A 2 13.15 -29.62 -0.29
N ASP A 3 13.49 -29.69 -1.57
CA ASP A 3 12.91 -30.66 -2.51
C ASP A 3 13.28 -32.12 -2.20
N GLU A 4 14.40 -32.33 -1.51
CA GLU A 4 14.86 -33.64 -1.03
C GLU A 4 14.03 -34.16 0.16
N PHE A 5 13.44 -33.23 0.93
CA PHE A 5 12.62 -33.50 2.11
C PHE A 5 11.16 -33.16 1.82
N PHE A 6 10.45 -34.10 1.18
CA PHE A 6 9.07 -33.88 0.72
C PHE A 6 8.12 -33.40 1.83
N ASN A 7 8.22 -33.98 3.03
CA ASN A 7 7.36 -33.62 4.16
C ASN A 7 7.64 -32.20 4.67
N LEU A 8 8.91 -31.82 4.76
CA LEU A 8 9.32 -30.47 5.11
C LEU A 8 8.89 -29.46 4.04
N HIS A 9 9.09 -29.77 2.76
CA HIS A 9 8.65 -28.91 1.66
C HIS A 9 7.15 -28.66 1.69
N ARG A 10 6.34 -29.73 1.83
CA ARG A 10 4.87 -29.62 1.91
C ARG A 10 4.42 -28.79 3.10
N THR A 11 4.98 -29.06 4.29
CA THR A 11 4.63 -28.34 5.53
C THR A 11 5.00 -26.86 5.44
N THR A 12 6.20 -26.56 4.93
CA THR A 12 6.66 -25.18 4.71
C THR A 12 5.74 -24.45 3.75
N LYS A 13 5.38 -25.09 2.63
CA LYS A 13 4.47 -24.50 1.64
C LYS A 13 3.08 -24.24 2.20
N SER A 14 2.53 -25.15 3.00
CA SER A 14 1.24 -24.94 3.67
C SER A 14 1.30 -23.74 4.60
N LYS A 15 2.30 -23.68 5.51
CA LYS A 15 2.47 -22.55 6.42
C LYS A 15 2.68 -21.23 5.69
N LEU A 16 3.38 -21.26 4.55
CA LEU A 16 3.59 -20.09 3.72
C LEU A 16 2.26 -19.53 3.19
N GLU A 17 1.37 -20.38 2.68
CA GLU A 17 0.05 -19.94 2.22
C GLU A 17 -0.82 -19.44 3.38
N ASP A 18 -0.79 -20.10 4.54
CA ASP A 18 -1.54 -19.68 5.73
C ASP A 18 -1.11 -18.28 6.19
N ILE A 19 0.20 -18.04 6.32
CA ILE A 19 0.75 -16.74 6.73
C ILE A 19 0.44 -15.68 5.67
N ARG A 20 0.58 -16.03 4.39
CA ARG A 20 0.26 -15.12 3.28
C ARG A 20 -1.19 -14.64 3.36
N LEU A 21 -2.14 -15.56 3.50
CA LEU A 21 -3.56 -15.24 3.56
C LEU A 21 -3.87 -14.33 4.76
N GLU A 22 -3.27 -14.60 5.92
CA GLU A 22 -3.47 -13.78 7.12
C GLU A 22 -2.90 -12.36 6.94
N GLN A 23 -1.69 -12.22 6.37
CA GLN A 23 -1.11 -10.90 6.11
C GLN A 23 -1.87 -10.12 5.04
N GLU A 24 -2.38 -10.80 4.01
CA GLU A 24 -3.21 -10.20 2.96
C GLU A 24 -4.51 -9.64 3.54
N LYS A 25 -5.17 -10.41 4.40
CA LYS A 25 -6.40 -10.00 5.10
C LYS A 25 -6.18 -8.77 6.00
N GLU A 26 -5.10 -8.75 6.77
CA GLU A 26 -4.80 -7.58 7.62
C GLU A 26 -4.39 -6.35 6.80
N ALA A 27 -3.64 -6.53 5.70
CA ALA A 27 -3.34 -5.44 4.77
C ALA A 27 -4.63 -4.85 4.17
N GLU A 28 -5.55 -5.70 3.70
CA GLU A 28 -6.84 -5.27 3.15
C GLU A 28 -7.65 -4.47 4.17
N LYS A 29 -7.76 -4.97 5.40
CA LYS A 29 -8.47 -4.29 6.48
C LYS A 29 -7.88 -2.91 6.79
N MET A 30 -6.56 -2.80 6.83
CA MET A 30 -5.88 -1.52 7.06
C MET A 30 -6.08 -0.54 5.91
N ILE A 31 -6.05 -1.02 4.66
CA ILE A 31 -6.35 -0.20 3.48
C ILE A 31 -7.80 0.31 3.53
N ARG A 32 -8.78 -0.55 3.83
CA ARG A 32 -10.19 -0.16 3.95
C ARG A 32 -10.39 0.88 5.05
N LEU A 33 -9.75 0.67 6.21
CA LEU A 33 -9.78 1.64 7.30
C LEU A 33 -9.18 2.99 6.88
N HIS A 34 -8.07 2.98 6.13
CA HIS A 34 -7.46 4.21 5.62
C HIS A 34 -8.42 4.97 4.69
N PHE A 35 -9.11 4.27 3.78
CA PHE A 35 -10.13 4.90 2.94
C PHE A 35 -11.32 5.47 3.74
N GLN A 36 -11.72 4.82 4.84
CA GLN A 36 -12.77 5.36 5.72
C GLN A 36 -12.30 6.64 6.42
N MET A 37 -11.04 6.72 6.84
CA MET A 37 -10.47 7.93 7.45
C MET A 37 -10.37 9.09 6.45
N GLU A 38 -10.03 8.81 5.19
CA GLU A 38 -9.95 9.83 4.13
C GLU A 38 -11.32 10.45 3.75
N GLN A 39 -12.44 9.91 4.26
CA GLN A 39 -13.77 10.56 4.15
C GLN A 39 -13.90 11.78 5.07
N ILE A 40 -13.00 11.94 6.04
CA ILE A 40 -12.98 13.08 6.96
C ILE A 40 -12.16 14.20 6.31
N ILE A 41 -12.78 15.36 6.09
CA ILE A 41 -12.10 16.54 5.55
C ILE A 41 -11.25 17.16 6.67
N TYR A 42 -9.97 16.85 6.65
CA TYR A 42 -8.98 17.41 7.59
C TYR A 42 -7.63 17.63 6.90
N CYS A 43 -7.00 18.76 7.20
CA CYS A 43 -5.64 19.06 6.79
C CYS A 43 -5.00 20.02 7.79
N GLN A 44 -3.70 19.86 8.06
CA GLN A 44 -2.96 20.79 8.89
C GLN A 44 -2.75 22.12 8.14
N ASP A 45 -2.92 23.25 8.81
CA ASP A 45 -2.87 24.59 8.21
C ASP A 45 -1.64 24.86 7.34
N GLN A 46 -0.45 24.41 7.77
CA GLN A 46 0.79 24.63 7.03
C GLN A 46 0.82 23.86 5.71
N VAL A 47 0.37 22.60 5.74
CA VAL A 47 0.29 21.73 4.56
C VAL A 47 -0.78 22.26 3.61
N TYR A 48 -1.93 22.62 4.15
CA TYR A 48 -3.04 23.20 3.41
C TYR A 48 -2.66 24.49 2.68
N ARG A 49 -1.98 25.42 3.37
CA ARG A 49 -1.52 26.68 2.77
C ARG A 49 -0.59 26.43 1.59
N GLY A 50 0.36 25.49 1.73
CA GLY A 50 1.27 25.11 0.65
C GLY A 50 0.53 24.49 -0.54
N ALA A 51 -0.43 23.60 -0.29
CA ALA A 51 -1.25 22.99 -1.34
C ALA A 51 -2.10 24.03 -2.09
N LEU A 52 -2.73 24.96 -1.35
CA LEU A 52 -3.56 26.02 -1.92
C LEU A 52 -2.75 26.97 -2.80
N GLN A 53 -1.53 27.32 -2.38
CA GLN A 53 -0.62 28.11 -3.19
C GLN A 53 -0.30 27.40 -4.51
N LYS A 54 0.05 26.11 -4.47
CA LYS A 54 0.35 25.32 -5.68
C LYS A 54 -0.84 25.23 -6.64
N VAL A 55 -2.06 25.10 -6.12
CA VAL A 55 -3.28 25.06 -6.96
C VAL A 55 -3.47 26.39 -7.67
N ARG A 56 -3.35 27.51 -6.96
CA ARG A 56 -3.47 28.86 -7.54
C ARG A 56 -2.39 29.17 -8.56
N GLU A 57 -1.16 28.74 -8.32
CA GLU A 57 -0.05 28.91 -9.27
C GLU A 57 -0.32 28.14 -10.57
N LYS A 58 -0.82 26.90 -10.48
CA LYS A 58 -1.20 26.09 -11.66
C LYS A 58 -2.34 26.72 -12.46
N GLU A 59 -3.41 27.15 -11.79
CA GLU A 59 -4.55 27.80 -12.45
C GLU A 59 -4.13 29.11 -13.15
N ALA A 60 -3.27 29.92 -12.51
CA ALA A 60 -2.76 31.15 -13.12
C ALA A 60 -1.83 30.88 -14.33
N GLU A 61 -1.10 29.77 -14.35
CA GLU A 61 -0.28 29.36 -15.49
C GLU A 61 -1.14 28.85 -16.66
N GLU A 62 -2.21 28.10 -16.36
CA GLU A 62 -3.21 27.64 -17.33
C GLU A 62 -3.98 28.81 -17.97
N GLU A 63 -4.40 29.80 -17.17
CA GLU A 63 -5.03 31.03 -17.67
C GLU A 63 -4.08 31.84 -18.58
N LYS A 64 -2.80 31.99 -18.21
CA LYS A 64 -1.81 32.67 -19.05
C LYS A 64 -1.59 31.97 -20.40
N ASN A 65 -1.73 30.65 -20.45
CA ASN A 65 -1.62 29.89 -21.68
C ASN A 65 -2.90 29.99 -22.53
N MET A 66 -4.08 30.08 -21.90
CA MET A 66 -5.35 30.33 -22.60
C MET A 66 -5.51 31.76 -23.14
N ILE A 67 -5.07 32.78 -22.41
CA ILE A 67 -5.16 34.19 -22.83
C ILE A 67 -4.29 34.47 -24.06
N LYS A 68 -3.20 33.71 -24.26
CA LYS A 68 -2.42 33.74 -25.52
C LYS A 68 -3.23 33.25 -26.74
N THR A 69 -4.34 32.54 -26.53
CA THR A 69 -5.14 31.88 -27.57
C THR A 69 -6.52 32.51 -27.78
N SER A 70 -7.09 33.23 -26.80
CA SER A 70 -8.41 33.87 -26.96
C SER A 70 -8.51 35.24 -26.27
N VAL A 71 -8.71 36.29 -27.06
CA VAL A 71 -8.76 37.71 -26.66
C VAL A 71 -10.16 38.17 -26.19
N PHE A 72 -11.16 37.28 -26.04
CA PHE A 72 -12.56 37.71 -25.93
C PHE A 72 -13.38 36.94 -24.90
N ALA A 73 -13.27 37.26 -23.60
CA ALA A 73 -14.28 36.88 -22.59
C ALA A 73 -14.07 37.63 -21.25
N SER A 74 -14.54 38.87 -21.13
CA SER A 74 -14.48 39.63 -19.87
C SER A 74 -15.85 40.20 -19.50
N SER A 75 -16.74 39.37 -18.95
CA SER A 75 -17.95 39.88 -18.26
C SER A 75 -18.68 38.87 -17.36
N GLN A 76 -18.34 37.57 -17.40
CA GLN A 76 -18.96 36.56 -16.52
C GLN A 76 -18.19 36.29 -15.21
N ALA A 77 -17.04 36.93 -14.99
CA ALA A 77 -16.06 36.53 -13.98
C ALA A 77 -16.48 36.75 -12.50
N LEU A 78 -17.36 37.71 -12.20
CA LEU A 78 -17.62 38.10 -10.80
C LEU A 78 -18.54 37.14 -10.01
N GLN A 79 -19.53 36.50 -10.64
CA GLN A 79 -20.37 35.49 -9.98
C GLN A 79 -19.65 34.13 -9.86
N ASN A 80 -18.66 33.89 -10.72
CA ASN A 80 -17.81 32.71 -10.69
C ASN A 80 -16.76 32.76 -9.57
N SER A 81 -16.52 33.91 -8.94
CA SER A 81 -15.45 34.12 -7.95
C SER A 81 -15.61 33.24 -6.70
N SER A 82 -16.78 33.20 -6.07
CA SER A 82 -16.98 32.42 -4.84
C SER A 82 -16.97 30.91 -5.09
N MET A 83 -17.57 30.47 -6.21
CA MET A 83 -17.54 29.06 -6.59
C MET A 83 -16.12 28.62 -6.97
N ALA A 84 -15.37 29.46 -7.70
CA ALA A 84 -13.98 29.20 -8.04
C ALA A 84 -13.08 29.10 -6.79
N GLU A 85 -13.29 29.96 -5.79
CA GLU A 85 -12.58 29.86 -4.50
C GLU A 85 -12.85 28.53 -3.79
N ILE A 86 -14.12 28.07 -3.75
CA ILE A 86 -14.46 26.76 -3.18
C ILE A 86 -13.77 25.63 -3.95
N PHE A 87 -13.71 25.71 -5.29
CA PHE A 87 -13.01 24.73 -6.12
C PHE A 87 -11.50 24.69 -5.85
N GLN A 88 -10.86 25.85 -5.67
CA GLN A 88 -9.45 25.92 -5.30
C GLN A 88 -9.17 25.22 -3.97
N HIS A 89 -10.02 25.48 -2.97
CA HIS A 89 -9.92 24.84 -1.67
C HIS A 89 -10.12 23.33 -1.76
N LEU A 90 -11.14 22.87 -2.50
CA LEU A 90 -11.38 21.44 -2.74
C LEU A 90 -10.20 20.79 -3.46
N ASN A 91 -9.64 21.44 -4.48
CA ASN A 91 -8.47 20.96 -5.20
C ASN A 91 -7.24 20.84 -4.29
N ALA A 92 -7.04 21.80 -3.38
CA ALA A 92 -5.96 21.73 -2.40
C ALA A 92 -6.13 20.51 -1.47
N TYR A 93 -7.33 20.27 -0.94
CA TYR A 93 -7.63 19.09 -0.13
C TYR A 93 -7.44 17.78 -0.91
N ARG A 94 -7.95 17.73 -2.16
CA ARG A 94 -7.81 16.57 -3.05
C ARG A 94 -6.35 16.24 -3.32
N GLN A 95 -5.52 17.24 -3.56
CA GLN A 95 -4.09 17.05 -3.79
C GLN A 95 -3.40 16.43 -2.57
N GLU A 96 -3.75 16.88 -1.37
CA GLU A 96 -3.16 16.35 -0.13
C GLU A 96 -3.67 14.94 0.20
N ALA A 97 -4.96 14.66 0.02
CA ALA A 97 -5.50 13.31 0.13
C ALA A 97 -4.83 12.36 -0.86
N HIS A 98 -4.61 12.81 -2.11
CA HIS A 98 -3.89 12.04 -3.11
C HIS A 98 -2.45 11.71 -2.67
N ASN A 99 -1.72 12.69 -2.14
CA ASN A 99 -0.34 12.50 -1.66
C ASN A 99 -0.28 11.50 -0.48
N ARG A 100 -1.25 11.56 0.45
CA ARG A 100 -1.33 10.62 1.57
C ARG A 100 -1.61 9.20 1.09
N ILE A 101 -2.62 9.01 0.25
CA ILE A 101 -3.00 7.70 -0.28
C ILE A 101 -1.86 7.10 -1.11
N SER A 102 -1.23 7.90 -1.97
CA SER A 102 -0.13 7.43 -2.83
C SER A 102 1.12 7.02 -2.05
N SER A 103 1.32 7.59 -0.87
CA SER A 103 2.44 7.23 0.01
C SER A 103 2.08 6.08 0.97
N HIS A 104 0.89 6.14 1.57
CA HIS A 104 0.53 5.28 2.69
C HIS A 104 0.05 3.90 2.24
N ILE A 105 -0.67 3.78 1.12
CA ILE A 105 -1.14 2.48 0.63
C ILE A 105 0.04 1.56 0.26
N PRO A 106 1.05 1.99 -0.51
CA PRO A 106 2.23 1.16 -0.76
C PRO A 106 2.99 0.77 0.51
N LEU A 107 3.05 1.68 1.49
CA LEU A 107 3.69 1.42 2.77
C LEU A 107 2.97 0.32 3.57
N ILE A 108 1.63 0.35 3.60
CA ILE A 108 0.83 -0.72 4.22
C ILE A 108 1.13 -2.07 3.54
N ILE A 109 1.12 -2.11 2.21
CA ILE A 109 1.39 -3.33 1.44
C ILE A 109 2.80 -3.86 1.76
N GLN A 110 3.81 -3.00 1.70
CA GLN A 110 5.19 -3.38 1.99
C GLN A 110 5.34 -3.87 3.44
N TYR A 111 4.67 -3.23 4.39
CA TYR A 111 4.72 -3.63 5.78
C TYR A 111 4.13 -5.03 6.00
N PHE A 112 2.94 -5.31 5.51
CA PHE A 112 2.28 -6.60 5.75
C PHE A 112 2.81 -7.73 4.87
N ILE A 113 2.88 -7.51 3.56
CA ILE A 113 3.18 -8.55 2.57
C ILE A 113 4.66 -8.91 2.54
N LEU A 114 5.56 -7.99 2.92
CA LEU A 114 7.00 -8.26 2.96
C LEU A 114 7.52 -8.38 4.38
N LYS A 115 7.44 -7.30 5.18
CA LYS A 115 8.11 -7.26 6.48
C LYS A 115 7.47 -8.23 7.48
N MET A 116 6.17 -8.08 7.72
CA MET A 116 5.46 -8.95 8.66
C MET A 116 5.40 -10.40 8.20
N PHE A 117 5.14 -10.62 6.91
CA PHE A 117 5.19 -11.95 6.31
C PHE A 117 6.55 -12.64 6.58
N ALA A 118 7.67 -11.96 6.32
CA ALA A 118 9.00 -12.53 6.54
C ALA A 118 9.25 -12.84 8.02
N GLU A 119 8.88 -11.92 8.93
CA GLU A 119 9.04 -12.14 10.37
C GLU A 119 8.20 -13.33 10.88
N GLN A 120 6.95 -13.45 10.43
CA GLN A 120 6.09 -14.57 10.81
C GLN A 120 6.55 -15.88 10.19
N LEU A 121 7.02 -15.86 8.95
CA LEU A 121 7.58 -17.05 8.29
C LEU A 121 8.81 -17.56 9.04
N GLN A 122 9.74 -16.68 9.40
CA GLN A 122 10.94 -17.05 10.18
C GLN A 122 10.55 -17.67 11.52
N LYS A 123 9.63 -17.04 12.27
CA LYS A 123 9.12 -17.58 13.54
C LYS A 123 8.44 -18.94 13.34
N GLY A 124 7.59 -19.08 12.32
CA GLY A 124 6.89 -20.32 12.01
C GLY A 124 7.84 -21.46 11.62
N MET A 125 8.94 -21.15 10.92
CA MET A 125 9.97 -22.14 10.59
C MET A 125 10.77 -22.58 11.82
N LEU A 126 11.09 -21.65 12.74
CA LEU A 126 11.76 -22.01 14.00
C LEU A 126 10.86 -22.87 14.91
N GLN A 127 9.55 -22.62 14.91
CA GLN A 127 8.59 -23.43 15.65
C GLN A 127 8.54 -24.90 15.17
N LEU A 128 8.80 -25.15 13.88
CA LEU A 128 8.87 -26.53 13.37
C LEU A 128 10.00 -27.35 13.99
N LEU A 129 11.03 -26.69 14.53
CA LEU A 129 12.19 -27.35 15.16
C LEU A 129 11.96 -27.70 16.63
N GLN A 130 10.87 -27.21 17.25
CA GLN A 130 10.62 -27.44 18.68
C GLN A 130 10.20 -28.87 19.01
N ASP A 131 9.46 -29.53 18.10
CA ASP A 131 9.02 -30.90 18.31
C ASP A 131 9.99 -31.89 17.67
N LYS A 132 10.71 -32.63 18.52
CA LYS A 132 11.79 -33.54 18.15
C LYS A 132 11.27 -34.74 17.34
N ASP A 133 10.07 -35.22 17.64
CA ASP A 133 9.46 -36.36 16.94
C ASP A 133 8.96 -35.93 15.56
N SER A 134 8.32 -34.75 15.49
CA SER A 134 7.93 -34.12 14.22
C SER A 134 9.14 -33.81 13.34
N CYS A 135 10.28 -33.41 13.92
CA CYS A 135 11.49 -33.11 13.17
C CYS A 135 12.03 -34.34 12.42
N SER A 136 11.95 -35.53 13.01
CA SER A 136 12.34 -36.79 12.36
C SER A 136 11.45 -37.12 11.15
N TRP A 137 10.15 -36.83 11.25
CA TRP A 137 9.19 -37.03 10.16
C TRP A 137 9.37 -36.01 9.02
N LEU A 138 9.66 -34.74 9.37
CA LEU A 138 9.90 -33.67 8.42
C LEU A 138 11.15 -33.92 7.57
N LEU A 139 12.21 -34.43 8.20
CA LEU A 139 13.50 -34.74 7.57
C LEU A 139 13.55 -36.14 6.94
N LYS A 140 12.42 -36.82 6.77
CA LYS A 140 12.37 -38.09 6.06
C LYS A 140 12.61 -37.86 4.56
N GLU A 141 13.73 -38.34 4.07
CA GLU A 141 14.12 -38.29 2.66
C GLU A 141 13.28 -39.23 1.79
N ARG A 142 13.27 -38.98 0.47
CA ARG A 142 12.73 -39.96 -0.49
C ARG A 142 13.63 -41.19 -0.56
N ASN A 143 13.01 -42.35 -0.75
CA ASN A 143 13.73 -43.62 -0.91
C ASN A 143 14.74 -43.54 -2.07
N ASP A 144 14.36 -42.97 -3.21
CA ASP A 144 15.24 -42.85 -4.39
C ASP A 144 16.51 -42.02 -4.11
N THR A 145 16.41 -40.96 -3.31
CA THR A 145 17.56 -40.13 -2.91
C THR A 145 18.42 -40.81 -1.86
N SER A 146 17.80 -41.54 -0.92
CA SER A 146 18.54 -42.31 0.08
C SER A 146 19.27 -43.50 -0.54
N GLU A 147 18.64 -44.20 -1.49
CA GLU A 147 19.20 -45.35 -2.20
C GLU A 147 20.33 -44.94 -3.15
N LYS A 148 20.23 -43.79 -3.84
CA LYS A 148 21.33 -43.23 -4.66
C LYS A 148 22.58 -42.83 -3.87
N ARG A 149 22.44 -42.60 -2.56
CA ARG A 149 23.55 -42.21 -1.67
C ARG A 149 24.26 -43.42 -1.06
N LYS A 150 23.56 -44.55 -0.92
CA LYS A 150 24.15 -45.81 -0.44
C LYS A 150 25.07 -46.39 -1.50
#